data_AF-A0A9D2D468-F1
#
_entry.id   AF-A0A9D2D468-F1
#
_cell.length_a   1.000
_cell.length_b   1.000
_cell.length_c   1.000
_cell.angle_alpha   90.00
_cell.angle_beta   90.00
_cell.angle_gamma   90.00
#
_symmetry.space_group_name_H-M   'P 1'
#
loop_
_entity.id
_entity.type
_entity.pdbx_description
1 polymer ?
#
loop_
_entity_poly.entity_id
_entity_poly.type
_entity_poly.pdbx_seq_one_letter_code
_entity_poly.pdbx_strand_id
1 'polypeptide(L)'
;MDQLIDEVANAYLHPQERLPDERTPLNVLAEEFSLSALKVRKLLVTAGVYDSPIYRRVQELYAVGKTVKEIQRLTSLSAASVSGYLPYRKTIYKLEDRTVLAERLQRYRERKQAVQKVKEQWMYGTEENVIEAVWNAVCRFEGYSFETVQGLRFHYKVRGKELFFSRKEKSVTRATLDKAVKTVIELQRQRKEISGPKKLNCFGASYLYPVFIRIGLISETQFKSAGYYG
;
A
#
# COMPACT_ATOMS: atom_id res chain seq x y z
N MET A 1 1.29 5.26 16.97
CA MET A 1 2.62 4.92 16.41
C MET A 1 2.48 3.88 15.31
N ASP A 2 1.71 2.80 15.54
CA ASP A 2 1.49 1.75 14.52
C ASP A 2 0.78 2.23 13.26
N GLN A 3 -0.23 3.11 13.38
CA GLN A 3 -0.90 3.69 12.20
C GLN A 3 0.07 4.48 11.30
N LEU A 4 1.00 5.26 11.87
CA LEU A 4 1.99 6.01 11.09
C LEU A 4 3.03 5.07 10.44
N ILE A 5 3.43 4.00 11.15
CA ILE A 5 4.30 2.96 10.60
C ILE A 5 3.64 2.32 9.38
N ASP A 6 2.35 1.99 9.48
CA ASP A 6 1.58 1.36 8.40
C ASP A 6 1.38 2.32 7.22
N GLU A 7 1.08 3.60 7.47
CA GLU A 7 0.93 4.62 6.41
C GLU A 7 2.24 4.85 5.65
N VAL A 8 3.36 5.02 6.36
CA VAL A 8 4.69 5.23 5.75
C VAL A 8 5.17 3.98 5.00
N ALA A 9 4.95 2.79 5.57
CA ALA A 9 5.26 1.53 4.89
C ALA A 9 4.44 1.33 3.62
N ASN A 10 3.17 1.71 3.66
CA ASN A 10 2.27 1.63 2.53
C ASN A 10 2.72 2.54 1.38
N ALA A 11 3.03 3.81 1.68
CA ALA A 11 3.51 4.77 0.70
C ALA A 11 4.86 4.33 0.07
N TYR A 12 5.77 3.76 0.87
CA TYR A 12 7.04 3.22 0.36
C TYR A 12 6.89 2.02 -0.58
N LEU A 13 5.98 1.10 -0.26
CA LEU A 13 5.74 -0.10 -1.06
C LEU A 13 4.91 0.15 -2.32
N HIS A 14 4.17 1.25 -2.33
CA HIS A 14 3.23 1.61 -3.38
C HIS A 14 3.35 3.10 -3.77
N PRO A 15 4.53 3.53 -4.26
CA PRO A 15 4.76 4.91 -4.64
C PRO A 15 3.74 5.32 -5.71
N GLN A 16 3.04 6.44 -5.48
CA GLN A 16 2.00 6.92 -6.39
C GLN A 16 2.57 7.53 -7.68
N GLU A 17 3.87 7.81 -7.77
CA GLU A 17 4.53 8.32 -8.98
C GLU A 17 6.00 7.88 -9.13
N ARG A 18 6.47 7.90 -10.38
CA ARG A 18 7.87 7.74 -10.78
C ARG A 18 8.65 8.92 -10.20
N LEU A 19 9.64 8.63 -9.36
CA LEU A 19 10.54 9.63 -8.78
C LEU A 19 11.08 10.53 -9.91
N PRO A 20 11.15 11.86 -9.73
CA PRO A 20 12.05 12.68 -10.55
C PRO A 20 13.42 12.01 -10.54
N ASP A 21 14.13 11.98 -11.68
CA ASP A 21 15.33 11.14 -11.93
C ASP A 21 16.46 11.26 -10.87
N GLU A 22 16.34 12.19 -9.91
CA GLU A 22 17.31 12.46 -8.85
C GLU A 22 16.81 12.28 -7.40
N ARG A 23 15.50 12.07 -7.14
CA ARG A 23 14.98 11.96 -5.74
C ARG A 23 14.84 10.51 -5.29
N THR A 24 15.45 10.15 -4.14
CA THR A 24 15.28 8.81 -3.55
C THR A 24 13.89 8.63 -2.90
N PRO A 25 13.34 7.39 -2.82
CA PRO A 25 12.03 7.13 -2.18
C PRO A 25 11.93 7.65 -0.74
N LEU A 26 13.04 7.68 0.00
CA LEU A 26 13.09 8.18 1.37
C LEU A 26 12.87 9.69 1.48
N ASN A 27 13.34 10.46 0.50
CA ASN A 27 13.22 11.92 0.50
C ASN A 27 11.78 12.35 0.18
N VAL A 28 11.14 11.65 -0.77
CA VAL A 28 9.74 11.91 -1.11
C VAL A 28 8.82 11.63 0.08
N LEU A 29 9.02 10.49 0.76
CA LEU A 29 8.28 10.15 1.97
C LEU A 29 8.58 11.10 3.14
N ALA A 30 9.80 11.63 3.23
CA ALA A 30 10.17 12.60 4.25
C ALA A 30 9.34 13.90 4.08
N GLU A 31 9.22 14.39 2.86
CA GLU A 31 8.39 15.55 2.54
C GLU A 31 6.90 15.25 2.77
N GLU A 32 6.39 14.15 2.22
CA GLU A 32 4.97 13.76 2.31
C GLU A 32 4.47 13.66 3.75
N PHE A 33 5.26 13.07 4.64
CA PHE A 33 4.90 12.89 6.05
C PHE A 33 5.42 14.01 6.96
N SER A 34 6.11 15.02 6.42
CA SER A 34 6.79 16.07 7.20
C SER A 34 7.72 15.48 8.27
N LEU A 35 8.50 14.46 7.90
CA LEU A 35 9.44 13.74 8.76
C LEU A 35 10.86 13.87 8.23
N SER A 36 11.87 13.63 9.09
CA SER A 36 13.24 13.47 8.58
C SER A 36 13.39 12.12 7.86
N ALA A 37 14.24 12.07 6.83
CA ALA A 37 14.55 10.83 6.10
C ALA A 37 15.05 9.71 7.04
N LEU A 38 15.73 10.06 8.14
CA LEU A 38 16.15 9.11 9.18
C LEU A 38 14.95 8.51 9.92
N LYS A 39 13.94 9.33 10.24
CA LYS A 39 12.71 8.88 10.91
C LYS A 39 11.86 8.04 9.98
N VAL A 40 11.74 8.41 8.70
CA VAL A 40 11.09 7.58 7.67
C VAL A 40 11.77 6.22 7.56
N ARG A 41 13.10 6.19 7.37
CA ARG A 41 13.87 4.94 7.32
C ARG A 41 13.63 4.07 8.56
N LYS A 42 13.68 4.67 9.75
CA LYS A 42 13.42 3.99 11.02
C LYS A 42 12.01 3.38 11.06
N LEU A 43 11.00 4.09 10.56
CA LEU A 43 9.62 3.59 10.44
C LEU A 43 9.54 2.42 9.45
N LEU A 44 10.18 2.53 8.29
CA LEU A 44 10.19 1.46 7.26
C LEU A 44 10.94 0.21 7.72
N VAL A 45 12.04 0.37 8.44
CA VAL A 45 12.78 -0.71 9.10
C VAL A 45 11.91 -1.36 10.17
N THR A 46 11.21 -0.56 10.96
CA THR A 46 10.27 -1.06 12.00
C THR A 46 9.07 -1.78 11.38
N ALA A 47 8.63 -1.34 10.20
CA ALA A 47 7.63 -2.04 9.39
C ALA A 47 8.18 -3.27 8.65
N GLY A 48 9.51 -3.45 8.61
CA GLY A 48 10.24 -4.51 7.89
C GLY A 48 10.04 -4.51 6.38
N VAL A 49 9.67 -3.37 5.81
CA VAL A 49 9.53 -3.19 4.37
C VAL A 49 10.76 -2.54 3.75
N TYR A 50 11.65 -1.99 4.57
CA TYR A 50 12.87 -1.35 4.12
C TYR A 50 13.92 -2.38 3.69
N ASP A 51 14.52 -2.18 2.53
CA ASP A 51 15.62 -3.00 2.05
C ASP A 51 16.68 -2.15 1.34
N SER A 52 17.95 -2.40 1.68
CA SER A 52 19.12 -1.84 1.01
C SER A 52 20.37 -2.63 1.37
N PRO A 53 21.45 -2.60 0.56
CA PRO A 53 22.68 -3.33 0.87
C PRO A 53 23.24 -2.99 2.25
N ILE A 54 23.19 -1.71 2.63
CA ILE A 54 23.69 -1.25 3.92
C ILE A 54 22.78 -1.64 5.08
N TYR A 55 21.47 -1.69 4.87
CA TYR A 55 20.51 -2.21 5.84
C TYR A 55 20.77 -3.69 6.14
N ARG A 56 20.89 -4.52 5.09
CA ARG A 56 21.19 -5.95 5.25
C ARG A 56 22.49 -6.14 6.03
N ARG A 57 23.54 -5.39 5.69
CA ARG A 57 24.81 -5.44 6.38
C ARG A 57 24.70 -5.07 7.87
N VAL A 58 23.96 -4.01 8.20
CA VAL A 58 23.74 -3.61 9.61
C VAL A 58 22.93 -4.67 10.36
N GLN A 59 21.90 -5.26 9.73
CA GLN A 59 21.07 -6.31 10.33
C GLN A 59 21.85 -7.60 10.57
N GLU A 60 22.71 -8.03 9.64
CA GLU A 60 23.60 -9.18 9.81
C GLU A 60 24.53 -9.01 11.01
N LEU A 61 25.22 -7.86 11.09
CA LEU A 61 26.12 -7.56 12.19
C LEU A 61 25.38 -7.49 13.53
N TYR A 62 24.18 -6.91 13.55
CA TYR A 62 23.33 -6.87 14.73
C TYR A 62 22.83 -8.26 15.15
N ALA A 63 22.47 -9.13 14.18
CA ALA A 63 21.99 -10.48 14.42
C ALA A 63 23.05 -11.39 15.06
N VAL A 64 24.34 -11.19 14.72
CA VAL A 64 25.47 -11.89 15.36
C VAL A 64 25.89 -11.24 16.69
N GLY A 65 25.09 -10.30 17.22
CA GLY A 65 25.28 -9.72 18.55
C GLY A 65 26.24 -8.53 18.62
N LYS A 66 26.65 -7.94 17.49
CA LYS A 66 27.51 -6.74 17.50
C LYS A 66 26.77 -5.54 18.09
N THR A 67 27.48 -4.82 18.95
CA THR A 67 27.01 -3.56 19.53
C THR A 67 26.94 -2.46 18.48
N VAL A 68 26.14 -1.42 18.71
CA VAL A 68 26.07 -0.24 17.82
C VAL A 68 27.46 0.34 17.55
N LYS A 69 28.33 0.43 18.57
CA LYS A 69 29.71 0.92 18.42
C LYS A 69 30.59 0.03 17.53
N GLU A 70 30.40 -1.29 17.55
CA GLU A 70 31.11 -2.20 16.65
C GLU A 70 30.59 -2.08 15.22
N ILE A 71 29.27 -1.98 15.04
CA ILE A 71 28.66 -1.79 13.73
C ILE A 71 29.16 -0.49 13.09
N GLN A 72 29.19 0.62 13.85
CA GLN A 72 29.76 1.88 13.38
C GLN A 72 31.17 1.72 12.82
N ARG A 73 32.04 0.97 13.53
CA ARG A 73 33.43 0.71 13.10
C ARG A 73 33.49 -0.15 11.84
N LEU A 74 32.60 -1.13 11.71
CA LEU A 74 32.60 -2.08 10.58
C LEU A 74 31.93 -1.54 9.31
N THR A 75 31.04 -0.56 9.44
CA THR A 75 30.31 0.02 8.30
C THR A 75 30.68 1.48 8.01
N SER A 76 31.57 2.07 8.80
CA SER A 76 31.93 3.50 8.75
C SER A 76 30.72 4.44 8.84
N LEU A 77 29.67 4.03 9.55
CA LEU A 77 28.43 4.80 9.73
C LEU A 77 28.44 5.57 11.05
N SER A 78 27.74 6.71 11.08
CA SER A 78 27.47 7.41 12.34
C SER A 78 26.50 6.62 13.23
N ALA A 79 26.54 6.86 14.54
CA ALA A 79 25.64 6.20 15.50
C ALA A 79 24.16 6.43 15.16
N ALA A 80 23.83 7.64 14.68
CA ALA A 80 22.48 7.99 14.25
C ALA A 80 22.06 7.17 13.01
N SER A 81 22.96 7.01 12.03
CA SER A 81 22.68 6.22 10.83
C SER A 81 22.51 4.74 11.16
N VAL A 82 23.40 4.17 11.98
CA VAL A 82 23.25 2.77 12.48
C VAL A 82 21.93 2.60 13.23
N SER A 83 21.58 3.53 14.11
CA SER A 83 20.28 3.50 14.80
C SER A 83 19.12 3.53 13.82
N GLY A 84 19.18 4.32 12.75
CA GLY A 84 18.16 4.38 11.70
C GLY A 84 17.91 3.06 10.96
N TYR A 85 18.90 2.15 10.92
CA TYR A 85 18.79 0.82 10.31
C TYR A 85 18.35 -0.28 11.28
N LEU A 86 18.22 0.03 12.57
CA LEU A 86 17.69 -0.88 13.58
C LEU A 86 16.22 -0.53 13.86
N PRO A 87 15.35 -1.47 14.27
CA PRO A 87 13.98 -1.15 14.69
C PRO A 87 13.96 -0.26 15.96
N TYR A 88 12.83 0.37 16.27
CA TYR A 88 12.68 1.10 17.54
C TYR A 88 12.93 0.15 18.72
N ARG A 89 13.86 0.49 19.62
CA ARG A 89 13.99 -0.19 20.92
C ARG A 89 12.79 0.21 21.78
N LYS A 90 11.76 -0.61 21.82
CA LYS A 90 11.00 -0.78 23.06
C LYS A 90 11.64 -1.94 23.81
N THR A 91 11.72 -1.85 25.13
CA THR A 91 12.77 -2.49 25.93
C THR A 91 12.60 -4.00 26.17
N ILE A 92 11.60 -4.65 25.58
CA ILE A 92 11.20 -6.04 25.90
C ILE A 92 10.63 -6.77 24.66
N TYR A 93 11.42 -6.99 23.59
CA TYR A 93 10.89 -7.51 22.32
C TYR A 93 11.79 -8.58 21.69
N LYS A 94 11.37 -9.84 21.74
CA LYS A 94 11.93 -10.93 20.91
C LYS A 94 10.87 -11.77 20.16
N LEU A 95 9.64 -11.90 20.67
CA LEU A 95 8.59 -12.69 20.00
C LEU A 95 7.49 -11.85 19.35
N GLU A 96 6.90 -10.89 20.06
CA GLU A 96 5.71 -10.14 19.58
C GLU A 96 5.98 -9.25 18.35
N ASP A 97 7.18 -8.67 18.23
CA ASP A 97 7.53 -7.88 17.04
C ASP A 97 7.82 -8.75 15.82
N ARG A 98 8.33 -9.98 15.99
CA ARG A 98 8.56 -10.90 14.87
C ARG A 98 7.24 -11.36 14.26
N THR A 99 6.22 -11.61 15.08
CA THR A 99 4.89 -12.00 14.60
C THR A 99 4.21 -10.83 13.89
N VAL A 100 4.22 -9.62 14.46
CA VAL A 100 3.63 -8.43 13.82
C VAL A 100 4.34 -8.09 12.50
N LEU A 101 5.67 -8.20 12.46
CA LEU A 101 6.46 -7.99 11.26
C LEU A 101 6.17 -9.05 10.19
N ALA A 102 6.15 -10.31 10.58
CA ALA A 102 5.82 -11.43 9.70
C ALA A 102 4.40 -11.28 9.14
N GLU A 103 3.44 -10.88 9.97
CA GLU A 103 2.06 -10.60 9.55
C GLU A 103 1.97 -9.44 8.56
N ARG A 104 2.71 -8.34 8.78
CA ARG A 104 2.76 -7.21 7.85
C ARG A 104 3.34 -7.62 6.50
N LEU A 105 4.47 -8.35 6.50
CA LEU A 105 5.10 -8.85 5.29
C LEU A 105 4.21 -9.86 4.54
N GLN A 106 3.53 -10.73 5.29
CA GLN A 106 2.58 -11.68 4.76
C GLN A 106 1.40 -10.96 4.08
N ARG A 107 0.78 -9.99 4.76
CA ARG A 107 -0.28 -9.15 4.18
C ARG A 107 0.16 -8.43 2.90
N TYR A 108 1.39 -7.92 2.86
CA TYR A 108 1.94 -7.31 1.66
C TYR A 108 2.05 -8.30 0.49
N ARG A 109 2.61 -9.49 0.73
CA ARG A 109 2.75 -10.54 -0.28
C ARG A 109 1.38 -10.98 -0.80
N GLU A 110 0.41 -11.17 0.09
CA GLU A 110 -0.96 -11.54 -0.27
C GLU A 110 -1.63 -10.48 -1.15
N ARG A 111 -1.50 -9.20 -0.79
CA ARG A 111 -2.03 -8.08 -1.60
C ARG A 111 -1.39 -8.04 -2.98
N LYS A 112 -0.06 -8.15 -3.06
CA LYS A 112 0.67 -8.16 -4.34
C LYS A 112 0.23 -9.33 -5.23
N GLN A 113 0.09 -10.53 -4.66
CA GLN A 113 -0.42 -11.69 -5.37
C GLN A 113 -1.86 -11.48 -5.85
N ALA A 114 -2.72 -10.88 -5.03
CA ALA A 114 -4.10 -10.60 -5.41
C ALA A 114 -4.20 -9.61 -6.58
N VAL A 115 -3.39 -8.54 -6.58
CA VAL A 115 -3.30 -7.61 -7.72
C VAL A 115 -2.82 -8.32 -8.98
N GLN A 116 -1.79 -9.15 -8.88
CA GLN A 116 -1.32 -9.93 -10.01
C GLN A 116 -2.40 -10.87 -10.55
N LYS A 117 -3.19 -11.47 -9.64
CA LYS A 117 -4.30 -12.35 -10.01
C LYS A 117 -5.40 -11.58 -10.76
N VAL A 118 -5.76 -10.38 -10.30
CA VAL A 118 -6.72 -9.51 -11.02
C VAL A 118 -6.23 -9.25 -12.45
N LYS A 119 -4.95 -8.89 -12.62
CA LYS A 119 -4.36 -8.65 -13.95
C LYS A 119 -4.35 -9.89 -14.84
N GLU A 120 -3.98 -11.04 -14.29
CA GLU A 120 -3.98 -12.32 -15.02
C GLU A 120 -5.39 -12.68 -15.50
N GLN A 121 -6.38 -12.60 -14.60
CA GLN A 121 -7.77 -12.90 -14.96
C GLN A 121 -8.33 -11.87 -15.95
N TRP A 122 -7.90 -10.61 -15.85
CA TRP A 122 -8.26 -9.58 -16.82
C TRP A 122 -7.76 -9.91 -18.24
N MET A 123 -6.56 -10.46 -18.37
CA MET A 123 -5.95 -10.76 -19.66
C MET A 123 -6.44 -12.08 -20.27
N TYR A 124 -6.65 -13.10 -19.44
CA TYR A 124 -6.83 -14.48 -19.92
C TYR A 124 -8.07 -15.18 -19.36
N GLY A 125 -8.78 -14.57 -18.40
CA GLY A 125 -9.91 -15.17 -17.70
C GLY A 125 -11.28 -14.79 -18.29
N THR A 126 -12.33 -15.40 -17.74
CA THR A 126 -13.72 -15.02 -18.00
C THR A 126 -14.12 -13.78 -17.18
N GLU A 127 -15.26 -13.18 -17.52
CA GLU A 127 -15.83 -12.07 -16.74
C GLU A 127 -16.07 -12.48 -15.27
N GLU A 128 -16.58 -13.69 -15.05
CA GLU A 128 -16.77 -14.27 -13.72
C GLU A 128 -15.44 -14.42 -12.97
N ASN A 129 -14.37 -14.85 -13.65
CA ASN A 129 -13.06 -14.97 -13.02
C ASN A 129 -12.48 -13.61 -12.61
N VAL A 130 -12.71 -12.56 -13.40
CA VAL A 130 -12.31 -11.19 -13.04
C VAL A 130 -13.07 -10.72 -11.80
N ILE A 131 -14.40 -10.92 -11.76
CA ILE A 131 -15.24 -10.53 -10.62
C ILE A 131 -14.78 -11.25 -9.34
N GLU A 132 -14.53 -12.56 -9.40
CA GLU A 132 -14.00 -13.30 -8.25
C GLU A 132 -12.60 -12.84 -7.83
N ALA A 133 -11.70 -12.58 -8.78
CA ALA A 133 -10.36 -12.06 -8.48
C ALA A 133 -10.44 -10.69 -7.81
N VAL A 134 -11.34 -9.82 -8.25
CA VAL A 134 -11.57 -8.50 -7.65
C VAL A 134 -12.13 -8.64 -6.23
N TRP A 135 -13.12 -9.49 -5.99
CA TRP A 135 -13.64 -9.72 -4.63
C TRP A 135 -12.53 -10.20 -3.69
N ASN A 136 -11.73 -11.18 -4.13
CA ASN A 136 -10.60 -11.69 -3.36
C ASN A 136 -9.56 -10.59 -3.06
N ALA A 137 -9.24 -9.74 -4.04
CA ALA A 137 -8.34 -8.61 -3.83
C ALA A 137 -8.91 -7.62 -2.82
N VAL A 138 -10.18 -7.24 -2.94
CA VAL A 138 -10.87 -6.37 -1.98
C VAL A 138 -10.78 -6.93 -0.56
N CYS A 139 -10.98 -8.24 -0.37
CA CYS A 139 -10.79 -8.87 0.95
C CYS A 139 -9.36 -8.72 1.49
N ARG A 140 -8.32 -8.90 0.66
CA ARG A 140 -6.91 -8.73 1.09
C ARG A 140 -6.54 -7.28 1.40
N PHE A 141 -7.28 -6.33 0.84
CA PHE A 141 -7.08 -4.90 1.06
C PHE A 141 -7.91 -4.33 2.23
N GLU A 142 -8.57 -5.18 3.02
CA GLU A 142 -9.17 -4.76 4.28
C GLU A 142 -8.15 -4.01 5.17
N GLY A 143 -8.62 -2.90 5.77
CA GLY A 143 -7.81 -2.03 6.62
C GLY A 143 -6.73 -1.23 5.89
N TYR A 144 -6.61 -1.33 4.56
CA TYR A 144 -5.71 -0.49 3.77
C TYR A 144 -6.21 0.97 3.74
N SER A 145 -5.28 1.93 3.82
CA SER A 145 -5.58 3.36 3.75
C SER A 145 -5.64 3.83 2.29
N PHE A 146 -6.83 4.22 1.85
CA PHE A 146 -7.12 4.77 0.52
C PHE A 146 -7.43 6.25 0.61
N GLU A 147 -7.39 6.94 -0.53
CA GLU A 147 -7.78 8.33 -0.64
C GLU A 147 -8.78 8.51 -1.78
N THR A 148 -9.86 9.25 -1.52
CA THR A 148 -10.80 9.62 -2.59
C THR A 148 -10.19 10.66 -3.53
N VAL A 149 -10.79 10.88 -4.70
CA VAL A 149 -10.40 11.97 -5.62
C VAL A 149 -10.36 13.36 -4.94
N GLN A 150 -11.14 13.55 -3.86
CA GLN A 150 -11.20 14.82 -3.11
C GLN A 150 -10.19 14.88 -1.94
N GLY A 151 -9.22 13.97 -1.86
CA GLY A 151 -8.20 13.99 -0.80
C GLY A 151 -8.64 13.38 0.53
N LEU A 152 -9.86 12.84 0.63
CA LEU A 152 -10.35 12.26 1.88
C LEU A 152 -9.79 10.84 2.08
N ARG A 153 -8.95 10.68 3.11
CA ARG A 153 -8.40 9.37 3.51
C ARG A 153 -9.44 8.48 4.19
N PHE A 154 -9.54 7.22 3.80
CA PHE A 154 -10.47 6.25 4.35
C PHE A 154 -9.89 4.82 4.36
N HIS A 155 -10.51 3.93 5.12
CA HIS A 155 -10.29 2.49 5.01
C HIS A 155 -11.64 1.77 5.02
N TYR A 156 -11.66 0.46 4.84
CA TYR A 156 -12.88 -0.34 5.02
C TYR A 156 -12.61 -1.63 5.78
N LYS A 157 -13.69 -2.18 6.34
CA LYS A 157 -13.76 -3.53 6.89
C LYS A 157 -14.68 -4.41 6.05
N VAL A 158 -14.38 -5.69 5.98
CA VAL A 158 -15.21 -6.67 5.29
C VAL A 158 -16.00 -7.45 6.32
N ARG A 159 -17.33 -7.50 6.18
CA ARG A 159 -18.18 -8.34 7.04
C ARG A 159 -19.15 -9.12 6.16
N GLY A 160 -19.03 -10.44 6.16
CA GLY A 160 -19.77 -11.29 5.24
C GLY A 160 -19.46 -10.93 3.79
N LYS A 161 -20.48 -10.49 3.04
CA LYS A 161 -20.37 -10.07 1.64
C LYS A 161 -20.52 -8.56 1.47
N GLU A 162 -20.09 -7.77 2.45
CA GLU A 162 -20.23 -6.31 2.42
C GLU A 162 -18.98 -5.57 2.89
N LEU A 163 -18.81 -4.35 2.36
CA LEU A 163 -17.75 -3.41 2.68
C LEU A 163 -18.28 -2.26 3.52
N PHE A 164 -17.67 -2.04 4.68
CA PHE A 164 -18.00 -0.96 5.60
C PHE A 164 -16.88 0.08 5.59
N PHE A 165 -17.09 1.19 4.89
CA PHE A 165 -16.09 2.26 4.78
C PHE A 165 -16.11 3.15 6.03
N SER A 166 -14.94 3.55 6.51
CA SER A 166 -14.78 4.32 7.75
C SER A 166 -15.44 5.69 7.74
N ARG A 167 -15.76 6.23 6.55
CA ARG A 167 -16.40 7.54 6.35
C ARG A 167 -17.85 7.44 5.85
N LYS A 168 -18.44 6.24 5.88
CA LYS A 168 -19.75 5.99 5.26
C LYS A 168 -20.61 5.13 6.18
N GLU A 169 -21.82 5.58 6.45
CA GLU A 169 -22.78 4.84 7.28
C GLU A 169 -23.29 3.57 6.58
N LYS A 170 -23.65 3.68 5.29
CA LYS A 170 -24.14 2.55 4.51
C LYS A 170 -22.99 1.73 3.93
N SER A 171 -23.08 0.41 4.05
CA SER A 171 -22.16 -0.54 3.43
C SER A 171 -22.34 -0.58 1.90
N VAL A 172 -21.34 -1.15 1.23
CA VAL A 172 -21.44 -1.55 -0.18
C VAL A 172 -21.46 -3.07 -0.23
N THR A 173 -22.52 -3.63 -0.80
CA THR A 173 -22.68 -5.09 -0.93
C THR A 173 -21.83 -5.65 -2.05
N ARG A 174 -21.51 -6.95 -1.99
CA ARG A 174 -20.82 -7.66 -3.08
C ARG A 174 -21.57 -7.53 -4.40
N ALA A 175 -22.90 -7.62 -4.40
CA ALA A 175 -23.69 -7.40 -5.61
C ALA A 175 -23.49 -6.00 -6.22
N THR A 176 -23.35 -4.97 -5.37
CA THR A 176 -23.04 -3.59 -5.82
C THR A 176 -21.63 -3.48 -6.37
N LEU A 177 -20.65 -4.14 -5.72
CA LEU A 177 -19.29 -4.24 -6.19
C LEU A 177 -19.22 -4.94 -7.56
N ASP A 178 -19.84 -6.11 -7.69
CA ASP A 178 -19.85 -6.93 -8.90
C ASP A 178 -20.46 -6.14 -10.07
N LYS A 179 -21.54 -5.39 -9.83
CA LYS A 179 -22.12 -4.47 -10.82
C LYS A 179 -21.11 -3.40 -11.26
N ALA A 180 -20.37 -2.80 -10.32
CA ALA A 180 -19.35 -1.81 -10.63
C ALA A 180 -18.19 -2.41 -11.45
N VAL A 181 -17.77 -3.64 -11.14
CA VAL A 181 -16.75 -4.38 -11.91
C VAL A 181 -17.23 -4.64 -13.34
N LYS A 182 -18.48 -5.10 -13.51
CA LYS A 182 -19.08 -5.29 -14.85
C LYS A 182 -19.12 -4.00 -15.66
N THR A 183 -19.49 -2.88 -15.02
CA THR A 183 -19.44 -1.57 -15.68
C THR A 183 -18.02 -1.22 -16.14
N VAL A 184 -16.99 -1.50 -15.34
CA VAL A 184 -15.59 -1.31 -15.77
C VAL A 184 -15.25 -2.20 -16.99
N ILE A 185 -15.63 -3.47 -16.95
CA ILE A 185 -15.42 -4.42 -18.05
C ILE A 185 -16.06 -3.91 -19.35
N GLU A 186 -17.33 -3.51 -19.29
CA GLU A 186 -18.07 -2.98 -20.44
C GLU A 186 -17.42 -1.71 -21.00
N LEU A 187 -17.07 -0.75 -20.13
CA LEU A 187 -16.44 0.50 -20.56
C LEU A 187 -15.08 0.26 -21.22
N GLN A 188 -14.24 -0.61 -20.66
CA GLN A 188 -12.93 -0.91 -21.25
C GLN A 188 -13.06 -1.71 -22.57
N ARG A 189 -14.01 -2.65 -22.69
CA ARG A 189 -14.33 -3.33 -23.97
C ARG A 189 -14.74 -2.34 -25.06
N GLN A 190 -15.49 -1.30 -24.68
CA GLN A 190 -15.89 -0.20 -25.58
C GLN A 190 -14.78 0.84 -25.79
N ARG A 191 -13.58 0.63 -25.23
CA ARG A 191 -12.46 1.59 -25.24
C ARG A 191 -12.85 2.98 -24.70
N LYS A 192 -13.82 3.02 -23.79
CA LYS A 192 -14.25 4.25 -23.11
C LYS A 192 -13.37 4.51 -21.91
N GLU A 193 -13.07 5.78 -21.69
CA GLU A 193 -12.30 6.24 -20.54
C GLU A 193 -13.14 6.20 -19.25
N ILE A 194 -12.51 5.74 -18.17
CA ILE A 194 -13.07 5.73 -16.82
C ILE A 194 -12.39 6.84 -16.02
N SER A 195 -12.72 8.10 -16.35
CA SER A 195 -12.07 9.30 -15.79
C SER A 195 -12.46 9.65 -14.36
N GLY A 196 -13.31 8.88 -13.71
CA GLY A 196 -13.69 9.16 -12.32
C GLY A 196 -14.78 8.26 -11.75
N PRO A 197 -15.08 8.43 -10.45
CA PRO A 197 -16.03 7.60 -9.71
C PRO A 197 -17.41 7.50 -10.37
N LYS A 198 -17.91 8.61 -10.93
CA LYS A 198 -19.24 8.65 -11.55
C LYS A 198 -19.42 7.61 -12.67
N LYS A 199 -18.33 7.19 -13.33
CA LYS A 199 -18.37 6.18 -14.39
C LYS A 199 -18.70 4.77 -13.88
N LEU A 200 -18.49 4.48 -12.59
CA LEU A 200 -18.82 3.18 -12.00
C LEU A 200 -20.32 2.95 -11.79
N ASN A 201 -21.14 4.00 -11.95
CA ASN A 201 -22.60 3.94 -11.92
C ASN A 201 -23.21 3.13 -10.75
N CYS A 202 -22.65 3.29 -9.54
CA CYS A 202 -23.06 2.56 -8.36
C CYS A 202 -22.99 3.42 -7.09
N PHE A 203 -23.70 2.97 -6.05
CA PHE A 203 -23.59 3.55 -4.73
C PHE A 203 -22.21 3.23 -4.12
N GLY A 204 -21.55 4.23 -3.56
CA GLY A 204 -20.20 4.07 -2.99
C GLY A 204 -19.07 4.16 -4.02
N ALA A 205 -19.37 4.56 -5.26
CA ALA A 205 -18.38 4.70 -6.33
C ALA A 205 -17.17 5.57 -5.95
N SER A 206 -17.37 6.65 -5.18
CA SER A 206 -16.27 7.53 -4.69
C SER A 206 -15.22 6.80 -3.87
N TYR A 207 -15.60 5.70 -3.22
CA TYR A 207 -14.72 4.85 -2.43
C TYR A 207 -14.22 3.63 -3.22
N LEU A 208 -15.06 3.05 -4.09
CA LEU A 208 -14.65 1.92 -4.94
C LEU A 208 -13.63 2.31 -6.00
N TYR A 209 -13.74 3.52 -6.55
CA TYR A 209 -12.86 3.98 -7.62
C TYR A 209 -11.36 3.95 -7.26
N PRO A 210 -10.89 4.55 -6.16
CA PRO A 210 -9.49 4.42 -5.76
C PRO A 210 -9.09 2.98 -5.39
N VAL A 211 -10.04 2.14 -4.94
CA VAL A 211 -9.78 0.72 -4.70
C VAL A 211 -9.51 -0.02 -6.02
N PHE A 212 -10.35 0.21 -7.04
CA PHE A 212 -10.21 -0.39 -8.38
C PHE A 212 -8.90 -0.01 -9.06
N ILE A 213 -8.46 1.22 -8.88
CA ILE A 213 -7.14 1.66 -9.34
C ILE A 213 -6.03 0.91 -8.60
N ARG A 214 -6.10 0.87 -7.26
CA ARG A 214 -5.08 0.21 -6.44
C ARG A 214 -4.92 -1.28 -6.76
N ILE A 215 -6.02 -1.97 -7.03
CA ILE A 215 -6.00 -3.40 -7.38
C ILE A 215 -5.68 -3.65 -8.86
N GLY A 216 -5.45 -2.60 -9.64
CA GLY A 216 -5.06 -2.70 -11.05
C GLY A 216 -6.20 -3.04 -12.00
N LEU A 217 -7.45 -2.86 -11.59
CA LEU A 217 -8.63 -3.05 -12.44
C LEU A 217 -8.85 -1.86 -13.38
N ILE A 218 -8.53 -0.63 -12.92
CA ILE A 218 -8.57 0.61 -13.71
C ILE A 218 -7.13 1.15 -13.80
N SER A 219 -6.73 1.64 -14.99
CA SER A 219 -5.41 2.23 -15.19
C SER A 219 -5.30 3.64 -14.60
N GLU A 220 -4.19 3.95 -13.92
CA GLU A 220 -3.86 5.28 -13.39
C GLU A 220 -3.70 6.35 -14.50
N THR A 221 -3.39 5.96 -15.75
CA THR A 221 -3.26 6.92 -16.86
C THR A 221 -4.57 7.64 -17.23
N GLN A 222 -5.74 7.13 -16.82
CA GLN A 222 -7.04 7.77 -17.05
C GLN A 222 -7.39 8.84 -16.00
N PHE A 223 -6.51 9.08 -15.02
CA PHE A 223 -6.67 10.11 -13.99
C PHE A 223 -6.18 11.50 -14.47
N LYS A 224 -5.29 11.54 -15.46
CA LYS A 224 -4.59 12.78 -15.91
C LYS A 224 -5.35 13.61 -16.95
N SER A 225 -6.42 13.07 -17.56
CA SER A 225 -7.25 13.78 -18.55
C SER A 225 -8.31 14.71 -17.93
N ALA A 226 -8.51 14.65 -16.60
CA ALA A 226 -9.54 15.42 -15.91
C ALA A 226 -9.08 16.80 -15.38
N GLY A 227 -7.86 17.24 -15.70
CA GLY A 227 -7.48 18.65 -15.57
C GLY A 227 -7.56 19.24 -14.16
N TYR A 228 -7.09 18.52 -13.14
CA TYR A 228 -6.82 19.12 -11.84
C TYR A 228 -5.34 18.94 -11.50
N TYR A 229 -4.71 20.08 -11.21
CA TYR A 229 -3.29 20.34 -10.90
C TYR A 229 -2.39 20.58 -12.11
N GLY A 230 -2.33 21.85 -12.51
CA GLY A 230 -1.09 22.48 -13.00
C GLY A 230 -0.29 23.05 -11.82
#